data_AF-A0A2J4R195-F1
#
_entry.id   AF-A0A2J4R195-F1
#
_cell.length_a   1.000
_cell.length_b   1.000
_cell.length_c   1.000
_cell.angle_alpha   90.00
_cell.angle_beta   90.00
_cell.angle_gamma   90.00
#
_symmetry.space_group_name_H-M   'P 1'
#
loop_
_entity.id
_entity.type
_entity.pdbx_description
1 polymer ?
#
loop_
_entity_poly.entity_id
_entity_poly.type
_entity_poly.pdbx_seq_one_letter_code
_entity_poly.pdbx_strand_id
1 'polypeptide(L)' 'SSDAPLTLVSRLSDVSVHEAGAIAWQMPFDDDQYHRLLSAAGLSVSWSRTMQKRRLSGKIENNSRRLWGK' A
#
# COMPACT_ATOMS: atom_id res chain seq x y z
N SER A 1 -8.17 -17.48 -23.43
CA SER A 1 -9.13 -16.37 -23.56
C SER A 1 -8.39 -15.07 -23.29
N SER A 2 -7.89 -14.44 -24.34
CA SER A 2 -7.12 -13.17 -24.33
C SER A 2 -7.87 -12.04 -25.05
N ASP A 3 -9.04 -12.33 -25.62
CA ASP A 3 -9.78 -11.41 -26.50
C ASP A 3 -10.75 -10.49 -25.74
N ALA A 4 -10.91 -10.70 -24.42
CA ALA A 4 -11.77 -9.86 -23.59
C ALA A 4 -10.95 -8.71 -22.96
N PRO A 5 -11.25 -7.43 -23.28
CA PRO A 5 -10.54 -6.30 -22.70
C PRO A 5 -10.96 -6.03 -21.25
N LEU A 6 -10.05 -5.44 -20.47
CA LEU A 6 -10.37 -4.89 -19.16
C LEU A 6 -11.10 -3.55 -19.33
N THR A 7 -12.24 -3.39 -18.65
CA THR A 7 -13.03 -2.15 -18.66
C THR A 7 -13.19 -1.61 -17.26
N LEU A 8 -12.99 -0.31 -17.09
CA LEU A 8 -13.19 0.35 -15.79
C LEU A 8 -14.68 0.56 -15.57
N VAL A 9 -15.23 -0.09 -14.54
CA VAL A 9 -16.65 0.04 -14.16
C VAL A 9 -16.87 0.88 -12.91
N SER A 10 -15.87 0.93 -12.01
CA SER A 10 -15.96 1.65 -10.73
C SER A 10 -14.60 2.22 -10.32
N ARG A 11 -14.61 3.44 -9.78
CA ARG A 11 -13.47 4.04 -9.07
C ARG A 11 -13.90 4.37 -7.64
N LEU A 12 -13.33 3.69 -6.66
CA LEU A 12 -13.75 3.73 -5.25
C LEU A 12 -12.65 4.22 -4.29
N SER A 13 -11.56 4.76 -4.84
CA SER A 13 -10.43 5.29 -4.09
C SER A 13 -9.83 6.46 -4.87
N ASP A 14 -9.33 7.45 -4.14
CA ASP A 14 -8.53 8.57 -4.62
C ASP A 14 -7.01 8.27 -4.57
N VAL A 15 -6.60 7.17 -3.93
CA VAL A 15 -5.20 6.73 -3.87
C VAL A 15 -4.87 5.87 -5.08
N SER A 16 -3.97 6.37 -5.92
CA SER A 16 -3.41 5.63 -7.06
C SER A 16 -2.44 4.54 -6.62
N VAL A 17 -2.20 3.55 -7.49
CA VAL A 17 -1.18 2.51 -7.26
C VAL A 17 0.21 3.12 -7.08
N HIS A 18 0.51 4.19 -7.81
CA HIS A 18 1.78 4.92 -7.68
C HIS A 18 1.94 5.52 -6.28
N GLU A 19 0.92 6.23 -5.78
CA GLU A 19 0.95 6.80 -4.42
C GLU A 19 1.07 5.72 -3.35
N ALA A 20 0.34 4.60 -3.47
CA ALA A 20 0.47 3.48 -2.56
C ALA A 20 1.92 2.95 -2.50
N GLY A 21 2.61 2.86 -3.66
CA GLY A 21 4.02 2.48 -3.73
C GLY A 21 4.96 3.53 -3.10
N ALA A 22 4.68 4.82 -3.29
CA ALA A 22 5.44 5.90 -2.68
C ALA A 22 5.33 5.89 -1.15
N ILE A 23 4.12 5.75 -0.61
CA ILE A 23 3.84 5.62 0.83
C ILE A 23 4.54 4.37 1.40
N ALA A 24 4.56 3.28 0.65
CA ALA A 24 5.17 2.03 1.12
C ALA A 24 6.69 2.10 1.18
N TRP A 25 7.37 2.73 0.20
CA TRP A 25 8.81 2.51 0.01
C TRP A 25 9.66 3.76 -0.23
N GLN A 26 9.07 4.92 -0.49
CA GLN A 26 9.83 6.13 -0.89
C GLN A 26 9.76 7.23 0.17
N MET A 27 8.64 7.34 0.87
CA MET A 27 8.41 8.37 1.89
C MET A 27 9.06 8.00 3.23
N PRO A 28 9.45 9.02 4.03
CA PRO A 28 9.73 8.81 5.45
C PRO A 28 8.45 8.42 6.22
N PHE A 29 8.58 8.16 7.51
CA PHE A 29 7.42 7.81 8.34
C PHE A 29 6.41 8.96 8.38
N ASP A 30 5.16 8.67 8.02
CA ASP A 30 4.05 9.62 8.01
C ASP A 30 2.74 8.89 8.36
N ASP A 31 2.21 9.16 9.57
CA ASP A 31 1.01 8.48 10.09
C ASP A 31 -0.26 8.82 9.29
N ASP A 32 -0.37 10.06 8.81
CA ASP A 32 -1.51 10.53 8.04
C ASP A 32 -1.58 9.82 6.69
N GLN A 33 -0.43 9.58 6.05
CA GLN A 33 -0.36 8.81 4.81
C GLN A 33 -0.70 7.34 5.01
N TYR A 34 -0.31 6.74 6.15
CA TYR A 34 -0.73 5.38 6.47
C TYR A 34 -2.23 5.29 6.72
N HIS A 35 -2.81 6.27 7.41
CA HIS A 35 -4.26 6.36 7.59
C HIS A 35 -5.00 6.52 6.26
N ARG A 36 -4.49 7.40 5.38
CA ARG A 36 -5.04 7.58 4.02
C ARG A 36 -5.02 6.28 3.22
N LEU A 37 -3.88 5.58 3.19
CA LEU A 37 -3.76 4.32 2.47
C LEU A 37 -4.66 3.23 3.06
N LEU A 38 -4.80 3.15 4.39
CA LEU A 38 -5.71 2.21 5.06
C LEU A 38 -7.19 2.45 4.71
N SER A 39 -7.54 3.66 4.31
CA SER A 39 -8.90 4.04 3.91
C SER A 39 -9.22 3.70 2.45
N ALA A 40 -8.24 3.27 1.65
CA ALA A 40 -8.44 2.90 0.25
C ALA A 40 -9.25 1.58 0.12
N ALA A 41 -10.38 1.65 -0.57
CA ALA A 41 -11.23 0.48 -0.80
C ALA A 41 -10.49 -0.63 -1.55
N GLY A 42 -10.65 -1.88 -1.08
CA GLY A 42 -10.03 -3.05 -1.70
C GLY A 42 -8.55 -3.25 -1.39
N LEU A 43 -7.98 -2.53 -0.42
CA LEU A 43 -6.60 -2.77 0.03
C LEU A 43 -6.45 -4.20 0.55
N SER A 44 -5.39 -4.89 0.12
CA SER A 44 -5.12 -6.26 0.54
C SER A 44 -4.86 -6.36 2.05
N VAL A 45 -5.26 -7.48 2.66
CA VAL A 45 -5.09 -7.72 4.10
C VAL A 45 -3.64 -7.63 4.55
N SER A 46 -2.68 -8.05 3.72
CA SER A 46 -1.25 -7.96 4.03
C SER A 46 -0.77 -6.51 4.11
N TRP A 47 -1.24 -5.65 3.20
CA TRP A 47 -0.93 -4.21 3.22
C TRP A 47 -1.58 -3.51 4.41
N SER A 48 -2.85 -3.80 4.70
CA SER A 48 -3.53 -3.23 5.88
C SER A 48 -2.78 -3.59 7.17
N ARG A 49 -2.32 -4.85 7.29
CA ARG A 49 -1.49 -5.29 8.42
C ARG A 49 -0.17 -4.52 8.50
N THR A 50 0.53 -4.34 7.39
CA THR A 50 1.80 -3.61 7.35
C THR A 50 1.61 -2.16 7.78
N MET A 51 0.67 -1.44 7.18
CA MET A 51 0.42 -0.03 7.50
C MET A 51 -0.03 0.14 8.96
N GLN A 52 -0.95 -0.71 9.44
CA GLN A 52 -1.37 -0.67 10.85
C GLN A 52 -0.21 -0.92 11.81
N LYS A 53 0.70 -1.85 11.50
CA LYS A 53 1.91 -2.09 12.31
C LYS A 53 2.86 -0.90 12.32
N ARG A 54 3.00 -0.17 11.20
CA ARG A 54 3.78 1.07 11.17
C ARG A 54 3.20 2.09 12.15
N ARG A 55 1.89 2.36 12.06
CA ARG A 55 1.19 3.29 12.96
C ARG A 55 1.38 2.93 14.44
N LEU A 56 1.18 1.66 14.79
CA LEU A 56 1.31 1.19 16.19
C LEU A 56 2.75 1.18 16.71
N SER A 57 3.74 0.89 15.86
CA SER A 57 5.14 0.78 16.28
C SER A 57 5.95 2.07 16.14
N GLY A 58 5.44 3.05 15.40
CA GLY A 58 6.17 4.27 15.05
C GLY A 58 7.36 4.02 14.12
N LYS A 59 7.43 2.86 13.44
CA LYS A 59 8.60 2.43 12.65
C LYS A 59 8.19 1.82 11.31
N ILE A 60 8.99 2.07 10.28
CA ILE A 60 8.90 1.36 8.99
C ILE A 60 9.60 -0.01 9.16
N GLU A 61 8.95 -1.08 8.71
CA GLU A 61 9.51 -2.43 8.75
C GLU A 61 10.74 -2.58 7.83
N ASN A 62 11.64 -3.51 8.20
CA ASN A 62 12.82 -3.79 7.41
C ASN A 62 12.46 -4.55 6.12
N ASN A 63 12.87 -4.01 4.97
CA ASN A 63 12.66 -4.60 3.65
C ASN A 63 13.87 -5.36 3.08
N SER A 64 15.01 -5.36 3.77
CA SER A 64 16.27 -5.97 3.29
C SER A 64 16.10 -7.44 2.97
N ARG A 65 15.43 -8.22 3.82
CA ARG A 65 15.19 -9.66 3.57
C ARG A 65 14.34 -9.90 2.32
N ARG A 66 13.32 -9.04 2.08
CA ARG A 66 12.46 -9.12 0.89
C ARG A 66 13.22 -8.81 -0.40
N LEU A 67 14.16 -7.85 -0.33
CA LEU A 67 14.90 -7.37 -1.50
C LEU A 67 16.14 -8.21 -1.80
N TRP A 68 16.82 -8.72 -0.78
CA TRP A 68 18.14 -9.34 -0.91
C TRP A 68 18.20 -10.81 -0.49
N GLY A 69 17.12 -11.34 0.12
CA GLY A 69 17.02 -12.74 0.55
C GLY A 69 17.94 -13.15 1.71
N LYS A 70 18.82 -12.25 2.16
CA LYS A 70 19.74 -12.44 3.29
C LYS A 70 19.17 -11.88 4.58
#